data_AF-A0A6I1QGP2-F1
#
_entry.id   AF-A0A6I1QGP2-F1
#
_cell.length_a   1.000
_cell.length_b   1.000
_cell.length_c   1.000
_cell.angle_alpha   90.00
_cell.angle_beta   90.00
_cell.angle_gamma   90.00
#
_symmetry.space_group_name_H-M   'P 1'
#
loop_
_entity.id
_entity.type
_entity.pdbx_description
1 polymer ?
#
loop_
_entity_poly.entity_id
_entity_poly.type
_entity_poly.pdbx_seq_one_letter_code
_entity_poly.pdbx_strand_id
1 'polypeptide(L)'
;MNPKLFQLRKELQHISANMEEILSDIEDASNSPVPSYSIFDKELLINDLRERKKGISYEDLELQTDISRSTLMRIMKDPANTSLENFLVVANELGMKIWIEK
;
A
#
# COMPACT_ATOMS: atom_id res chain seq x y z
N MET A 1 -11.57 -45.45 7.72
CA MET A 1 -10.99 -44.09 7.76
C MET A 1 -12.13 -43.10 7.51
N ASN A 2 -12.34 -42.10 8.38
CA ASN A 2 -13.48 -41.19 8.24
C ASN A 2 -13.27 -40.26 7.04
N PRO A 3 -14.10 -40.34 5.97
CA PRO A 3 -13.87 -39.58 4.73
C PRO A 3 -13.94 -38.07 4.91
N LYS A 4 -14.72 -37.59 5.89
CA LYS A 4 -14.77 -36.16 6.24
C LYS A 4 -13.47 -35.68 6.89
N LEU A 5 -12.86 -36.54 7.72
CA LEU A 5 -11.56 -36.24 8.35
C LEU A 5 -10.45 -36.14 7.31
N PHE A 6 -10.51 -36.96 6.25
CA PHE A 6 -9.57 -36.91 5.14
C PHE A 6 -9.75 -35.65 4.28
N GLN A 7 -10.98 -35.25 4.00
CA GLN A 7 -11.29 -34.00 3.30
C GLN A 7 -10.81 -32.78 4.08
N LEU A 8 -11.11 -32.72 5.38
CA LEU A 8 -10.66 -31.63 6.25
C LEU A 8 -9.13 -31.51 6.27
N ARG A 9 -8.42 -32.65 6.27
CA ARG A 9 -6.95 -32.66 6.21
C ARG A 9 -6.42 -32.10 4.89
N LYS A 10 -7.08 -32.40 3.77
CA LYS A 10 -6.73 -31.81 2.47
C LYS A 10 -6.98 -30.30 2.43
N GLU A 11 -8.12 -29.85 2.95
CA GLU A 11 -8.44 -28.41 3.02
C GLU A 11 -7.40 -27.65 3.85
N LEU A 12 -7.00 -28.20 5.01
CA LEU A 12 -5.94 -27.62 5.83
C LEU A 12 -4.58 -27.54 5.11
N GLN A 13 -4.24 -28.56 4.30
CA GLN A 13 -3.02 -28.54 3.48
C GLN A 13 -3.07 -27.48 2.38
N HIS A 14 -4.24 -27.28 1.76
CA HIS A 14 -4.41 -26.22 0.78
C HIS A 14 -4.30 -24.83 1.42
N ILE A 15 -4.90 -24.64 2.61
CA ILE A 15 -4.78 -23.37 3.35
C ILE A 15 -3.32 -23.09 3.71
N SER A 16 -2.58 -24.09 4.18
CA SER A 16 -1.16 -23.88 4.54
C SER A 16 -0.32 -23.51 3.33
N ALA A 17 -0.52 -24.16 2.19
CA ALA A 17 0.19 -23.84 0.95
C ALA A 17 -0.10 -22.41 0.48
N ASN A 18 -1.37 -21.99 0.52
CA ASN A 18 -1.75 -20.63 0.16
C ASN A 18 -1.15 -19.59 1.13
N MET A 19 -1.04 -19.92 2.42
CA MET A 19 -0.39 -19.04 3.39
C MET A 19 1.11 -18.89 3.12
N GLU A 20 1.81 -19.97 2.75
CA GLU A 20 3.23 -19.91 2.37
C GLU A 20 3.45 -19.04 1.12
N GLU A 21 2.57 -19.15 0.12
CA GLU A 21 2.61 -18.32 -1.09
C GLU A 21 2.43 -16.82 -0.76
N ILE A 22 1.41 -16.48 0.04
CA ILE A 22 1.18 -15.09 0.47
C ILE A 22 2.37 -14.54 1.27
N LEU A 23 2.97 -15.36 2.14
CA LEU A 23 4.14 -14.94 2.91
C LEU A 23 5.36 -14.69 2.00
N SER A 24 5.57 -15.55 1.00
CA SER A 24 6.63 -15.37 0.00
C SER A 24 6.44 -14.06 -0.77
N ASP A 25 5.21 -13.76 -1.21
CA ASP A 25 4.90 -12.51 -1.91
C ASP A 25 5.16 -11.28 -1.04
N ILE A 26 4.86 -11.35 0.26
CA ILE A 26 5.15 -10.29 1.22
C ILE A 26 6.66 -10.13 1.43
N GLU A 27 7.42 -11.22 1.54
CA GLU A 27 8.88 -11.18 1.67
C GLU A 27 9.53 -10.57 0.42
N ASP A 28 9.07 -10.92 -0.77
CA ASP A 28 9.55 -10.35 -2.04
C ASP A 28 9.20 -8.87 -2.18
N ALA A 29 8.00 -8.47 -1.77
CA ALA A 29 7.60 -7.07 -1.70
C ALA A 29 8.41 -6.28 -0.66
N SER A 30 8.75 -6.89 0.47
CA SER A 30 9.59 -6.27 1.51
C SER A 30 11.06 -6.14 1.09
N ASN A 31 11.57 -7.07 0.27
CA ASN A 31 12.94 -7.02 -0.26
C ASN A 31 13.07 -6.12 -1.49
N SER A 32 11.95 -5.71 -2.08
CA SER A 32 11.95 -4.76 -3.19
C SER A 32 12.38 -3.37 -2.70
N PRO A 33 13.29 -2.67 -3.40
CA PRO A 33 13.69 -1.33 -3.01
C PRO A 33 12.46 -0.42 -2.99
N VAL A 34 12.08 0.10 -1.82
CA VAL A 34 11.05 1.14 -1.73
C VAL A 34 11.54 2.31 -2.56
N PRO A 35 10.82 2.71 -3.62
CA PRO A 35 11.31 3.77 -4.47
C PRO A 35 11.37 5.06 -3.67
N SER A 36 12.52 5.70 -3.84
CA SER A 36 13.00 6.82 -3.05
C SER A 36 12.92 8.07 -3.93
N TYR A 37 12.05 9.00 -3.57
CA TYR A 37 11.79 10.19 -4.37
C TYR A 37 12.44 11.42 -3.73
N SER A 38 13.03 12.27 -4.59
CA SER A 38 13.39 13.64 -4.24
C SER A 38 12.13 14.51 -4.22
N ILE A 39 12.00 15.39 -3.22
CA ILE A 39 10.88 16.35 -3.14
C ILE A 39 10.88 17.37 -4.30
N PHE A 40 12.02 17.54 -4.97
CA PHE A 40 12.19 18.52 -6.03
C PHE A 40 11.61 18.04 -7.37
N ASP A 41 11.45 16.72 -7.55
CA ASP A 41 10.86 16.11 -8.74
C ASP A 41 9.34 15.99 -8.62
N LYS A 42 8.68 17.15 -8.45
CA LYS A 42 7.25 17.26 -8.13
C LYS A 42 6.34 16.52 -9.12
N GLU A 43 6.61 16.59 -10.42
CA GLU A 43 5.76 15.92 -11.43
C GLU A 43 5.83 14.40 -11.31
N LEU A 44 7.04 13.86 -11.14
CA LEU A 44 7.26 12.42 -11.01
C LEU A 44 6.61 11.89 -9.72
N LEU A 45 6.76 12.63 -8.62
CA LEU A 45 6.14 12.33 -7.33
C LEU A 45 4.61 12.27 -7.41
N ILE A 46 3.97 13.26 -8.05
CA ILE A 46 2.52 13.34 -8.17
C ILE A 46 1.97 12.25 -9.08
N ASN A 47 2.65 11.98 -10.19
CA ASN A 47 2.24 10.93 -11.12
C ASN A 47 2.29 9.56 -10.45
N ASP A 48 3.38 9.26 -9.73
CA ASP A 48 3.54 7.96 -9.11
C ASP A 48 2.57 7.75 -7.93
N LEU A 49 2.31 8.80 -7.15
CA LEU A 49 1.28 8.79 -6.11
C LEU A 49 -0.10 8.46 -6.69
N ARG A 50 -0.45 9.06 -7.84
CA ARG A 50 -1.74 8.80 -8.52
C ARG A 50 -1.81 7.41 -9.11
N GLU A 51 -0.73 6.89 -9.68
CA GLU A 51 -0.68 5.52 -10.20
C GLU A 51 -0.86 4.50 -9.08
N ARG A 52 -0.10 4.63 -7.98
CA ARG A 52 -0.20 3.75 -6.81
C ARG A 52 -1.58 3.79 -6.17
N LYS A 53 -2.18 4.99 -6.10
CA LYS A 53 -3.57 5.15 -5.62
C LYS A 53 -4.57 4.33 -6.44
N LYS A 54 -4.32 3.97 -7.71
CA LYS A 54 -5.27 3.14 -8.48
C LYS A 54 -5.44 1.74 -7.90
N GLY A 55 -4.44 1.25 -7.15
CA GLY A 55 -4.48 -0.07 -6.50
C GLY A 55 -5.26 -0.13 -5.19
N ILE A 56 -5.72 1.01 -4.67
CA ILE A 56 -6.40 1.09 -3.35
C ILE A 56 -7.62 2.02 -3.40
N SER A 57 -8.69 1.66 -2.70
CA SER A 57 -9.88 2.51 -2.61
C SER A 57 -9.62 3.72 -1.70
N TYR A 58 -10.48 4.75 -1.78
CA TYR A 58 -10.36 5.87 -0.85
C TYR A 58 -10.77 5.46 0.56
N GLU A 59 -11.70 4.51 0.67
CA GLU A 59 -12.19 3.95 1.91
C GLU A 59 -11.08 3.18 2.65
N ASP A 60 -10.29 2.37 1.94
CA ASP A 60 -9.16 1.64 2.52
C ASP A 60 -8.04 2.60 2.98
N LEU A 61 -7.74 3.60 2.15
CA LEU A 61 -6.77 4.66 2.51
C LEU A 61 -7.21 5.45 3.74
N GLU A 62 -8.50 5.77 3.86
CA GLU A 62 -9.06 6.46 5.03
C GLU A 62 -8.90 5.61 6.29
N LEU A 63 -9.14 4.29 6.21
CA LEU A 63 -8.92 3.35 7.32
C LEU A 63 -7.46 3.22 7.73
N GLN A 64 -6.52 3.28 6.77
CA GLN A 64 -5.08 3.13 7.02
C GLN A 64 -4.43 4.42 7.52
N THR A 65 -4.90 5.58 7.08
CA THR A 65 -4.26 6.87 7.34
C THR A 65 -4.98 7.74 8.37
N ASP A 66 -6.23 7.42 8.74
CA ASP A 66 -7.13 8.26 9.54
C ASP A 66 -7.39 9.65 8.89
N ILE A 67 -7.12 9.79 7.59
CA ILE A 67 -7.33 11.01 6.82
C ILE A 67 -8.66 10.91 6.09
N SER A 68 -9.53 11.91 6.30
CA SER A 68 -10.85 11.93 5.65
C SER A 68 -10.75 11.81 4.13
N ARG A 69 -11.71 11.11 3.52
CA ARG A 69 -11.83 11.00 2.05
C ARG A 69 -11.73 12.33 1.31
N SER A 70 -12.32 13.40 1.87
CA SER A 70 -12.28 14.73 1.26
C SER A 70 -10.87 15.31 1.17
N THR A 71 -10.04 15.05 2.19
CA THR A 71 -8.63 15.42 2.23
C THR A 71 -7.82 14.57 1.26
N LEU A 72 -8.06 13.25 1.22
CA LEU A 72 -7.41 12.35 0.26
C LEU A 72 -7.67 12.79 -1.20
N MET A 73 -8.92 13.16 -1.53
CA MET A 73 -9.25 13.69 -2.85
C MET A 73 -8.51 15.00 -3.18
N ARG A 74 -8.35 15.88 -2.19
CA ARG A 74 -7.55 17.11 -2.36
C ARG A 74 -6.08 16.80 -2.61
N ILE A 75 -5.50 15.86 -1.86
CA ILE A 75 -4.12 15.41 -2.03
C ILE A 75 -3.90 14.88 -3.45
N MET A 76 -4.82 14.04 -3.95
CA MET A 76 -4.71 13.47 -5.30
C MET A 76 -4.87 14.52 -6.41
N LYS A 77 -5.72 15.53 -6.18
CA LYS A 77 -5.97 16.61 -7.15
C LYS A 77 -4.82 17.61 -7.20
N ASP A 78 -4.40 18.10 -6.04
CA ASP A 78 -3.32 19.08 -5.90
C ASP A 78 -2.65 18.96 -4.52
N PRO A 79 -1.60 18.13 -4.41
CA PRO A 79 -0.93 17.88 -3.15
C PRO A 79 -0.18 19.10 -2.60
N ALA A 80 0.11 20.11 -3.44
CA ALA A 80 0.74 21.35 -2.97
C ALA A 80 -0.18 22.21 -2.09
N ASN A 81 -1.49 21.99 -2.18
CA ASN A 81 -2.52 22.69 -1.40
C ASN A 81 -2.97 21.90 -0.16
N THR A 82 -2.14 20.96 0.30
CA THR A 82 -2.41 20.10 1.46
C THR A 82 -1.25 20.12 2.44
N SER A 83 -1.52 19.73 3.70
CA SER A 83 -0.45 19.63 4.70
C SER A 83 0.61 18.64 4.22
N LEU A 84 1.88 19.04 4.32
CA LEU A 84 3.01 18.16 4.01
C LEU A 84 2.94 16.87 4.83
N GLU A 85 2.52 16.96 6.10
CA GLU A 85 2.35 15.80 6.97
C GLU A 85 1.35 14.79 6.39
N ASN A 86 0.15 15.23 6.03
CA ASN A 86 -0.88 14.37 5.44
C ASN A 86 -0.40 13.77 4.11
N PHE A 87 0.32 14.55 3.32
CA PHE A 87 0.90 14.08 2.07
C PHE A 87 1.94 12.97 2.31
N LEU A 88 2.84 13.15 3.28
CA LEU A 88 3.85 12.15 3.63
C LEU A 88 3.22 10.87 4.17
N VAL A 89 2.20 10.98 5.02
CA VAL A 89 1.46 9.81 5.55
C VAL A 89 0.83 9.01 4.41
N VAL A 90 0.11 9.68 3.50
CA VAL A 90 -0.50 9.01 2.34
C VAL A 90 0.55 8.41 1.40
N ALA A 91 1.65 9.13 1.14
CA ALA A 91 2.73 8.62 0.30
C ALA A 91 3.39 7.38 0.91
N ASN A 92 3.61 7.36 2.22
CA ASN A 92 4.17 6.21 2.93
C ASN A 92 3.24 4.99 2.85
N GLU A 93 1.93 5.15 3.06
CA GLU A 93 0.97 4.06 2.91
C GLU A 93 0.90 3.52 1.47
N LEU A 94 1.13 4.38 0.47
CA LEU A 94 1.24 3.97 -0.92
C LEU A 94 2.61 3.36 -1.27
N GLY A 95 3.47 3.13 -0.28
CA GLY A 95 4.80 2.54 -0.45
C GLY A 95 5.79 3.46 -1.15
N MET A 96 5.65 4.78 -0.97
CA MET A 96 6.60 5.79 -1.47
C MET A 96 7.43 6.34 -0.30
N LYS A 97 8.75 6.29 -0.42
CA LYS A 97 9.65 6.92 0.55
C LYS A 97 10.12 8.26 0.00
N ILE A 98 9.75 9.34 0.67
CA ILE A 98 10.07 10.71 0.23
C ILE A 98 11.18 11.26 1.12
N TRP A 99 12.29 11.70 0.53
CA TRP A 99 13.40 12.33 1.26
C TRP A 99 13.31 13.85 1.16
N ILE A 100 13.10 14.49 2.30
CA ILE A 100 13.23 15.93 2.47
C ILE A 100 14.67 16.17 2.90
N GLU A 101 15.54 16.59 1.98
CA GLU A 101 16.85 17.14 2.37
C GLU A 101 16.60 18.42 3.19
N LYS A 102 17.27 18.51 4.35
CA LYS A 102 17.16 19.62 5.30
C LYS A 102 18.11 20.75 4.92
#